data_AF-A0A833L5F9-F1
#
_entry.id   AF-A0A833L5F9-F1
#
_cell.length_a   1.000
_cell.length_b   1.000
_cell.length_c   1.000
_cell.angle_alpha   90.00
_cell.angle_beta   90.00
_cell.angle_gamma   90.00
#
_symmetry.space_group_name_H-M   'P 1'
#
loop_
_entity.id
_entity.type
_entity.pdbx_description
1 polymer ?
#
loop_
_entity_poly.entity_id
_entity_poly.type
_entity_poly.pdbx_seq_one_letter_code
_entity_poly.pdbx_strand_id
1 'polypeptide(L)'
;MIDDAIAKIEAVLPENLKLALQEASLYAPVFAAMPAEVISVEELRRAVRDNHKIRVRYRDIAENETTRVLWPVLLGYFERSRGLIAWCELRGDFRHFRTDRMQSLEVLDERPPRRRAVLLKEWEKARAARAAARDDGVECGSMTGEPGSR
;
A
#
# COMPACT_ATOMS: atom_id res chain seq x y z
N MET A 1 23.82 3.38 -10.35
CA MET A 1 24.53 2.10 -10.57
C MET A 1 23.49 1.00 -10.41
N ILE A 2 22.88 0.57 -11.51
CA ILE A 2 21.85 -0.49 -11.52
C ILE A 2 22.51 -1.87 -11.48
N ASP A 3 23.74 -1.96 -12.00
CA ASP A 3 24.54 -3.19 -12.08
C ASP A 3 24.80 -3.83 -10.71
N ASP A 4 25.02 -3.03 -9.65
CA ASP A 4 25.29 -3.55 -8.30
C ASP A 4 24.06 -4.21 -7.65
N ALA A 5 22.85 -3.78 -8.02
CA ALA A 5 21.61 -4.37 -7.52
C ALA A 5 21.31 -5.70 -8.23
N ILE A 6 21.56 -5.78 -9.53
CA ILE A 6 21.39 -7.00 -10.32
C ILE A 6 22.40 -8.07 -9.86
N ALA A 7 23.67 -7.70 -9.67
CA ALA A 7 24.70 -8.62 -9.21
C ALA A 7 24.37 -9.29 -7.87
N LYS A 8 23.74 -8.56 -6.93
CA LYS A 8 23.32 -9.10 -5.63
C LYS A 8 22.16 -10.08 -5.74
N ILE A 9 21.24 -9.86 -6.68
CA ILE A 9 20.12 -10.76 -6.94
C ILE A 9 20.62 -12.03 -7.65
N GLU A 10 21.51 -11.90 -8.63
CA GLU A 10 22.17 -13.03 -9.29
C GLU A 10 22.90 -13.92 -8.28
N ALA A 11 23.57 -13.34 -7.30
CA ALA A 11 24.34 -14.09 -6.30
C ALA A 11 23.50 -15.06 -5.44
N VAL A 12 22.18 -14.82 -5.31
CA VAL A 12 21.28 -15.62 -4.47
C VAL A 12 20.31 -16.50 -5.28
N LEU A 13 20.35 -16.43 -6.62
CA LEU A 13 19.50 -17.23 -7.48
C LEU A 13 20.14 -18.59 -7.84
N PRO A 14 19.37 -19.68 -7.90
CA PRO A 14 19.82 -20.94 -8.48
C PRO A 14 20.12 -20.78 -9.99
N GLU A 15 21.04 -21.59 -10.54
CA GLU A 15 21.57 -21.39 -11.90
C GLU A 15 20.49 -21.37 -13.00
N ASN A 16 19.43 -22.16 -12.86
CA ASN A 16 18.32 -22.20 -13.81
C ASN A 16 17.49 -20.89 -13.84
N LEU A 17 17.57 -20.05 -12.80
CA LEU A 17 16.92 -18.73 -12.74
C LEU A 17 17.87 -17.59 -13.14
N LYS A 18 19.18 -17.78 -13.05
CA LYS A 18 20.18 -16.80 -13.52
C LYS A 18 20.09 -16.60 -15.04
N LEU A 19 19.98 -17.69 -15.79
CA LEU A 19 19.84 -17.66 -17.26
C LEU A 19 18.59 -16.87 -17.68
N ALA A 20 17.46 -17.09 -17.01
CA ALA A 20 16.22 -16.35 -17.26
C ALA A 20 16.33 -14.86 -16.93
N LEU A 21 17.15 -14.48 -15.93
CA LEU A 21 17.40 -13.08 -15.57
C LEU A 21 18.28 -12.36 -16.59
N GLN A 22 19.29 -13.05 -17.15
CA GLN A 22 20.19 -12.49 -18.17
C GLN A 22 19.49 -12.25 -19.51
N GLU A 23 18.51 -13.07 -19.86
CA GLU A 23 17.70 -12.92 -21.08
C GLU A 23 16.57 -11.89 -20.94
N ALA A 24 16.18 -11.57 -19.70
CA ALA A 24 15.13 -10.60 -19.47
C ALA A 24 15.66 -9.18 -19.73
N SER A 25 15.10 -8.50 -20.73
CA SER A 25 15.27 -7.05 -20.91
C SER A 25 14.65 -6.31 -19.72
N LEU A 26 15.41 -6.19 -18.63
CA LEU A 26 14.99 -5.54 -17.40
C LEU A 26 15.03 -4.02 -17.58
N TYR A 27 13.85 -3.41 -17.60
CA TYR A 27 13.68 -1.98 -17.44
C TYR A 27 13.28 -1.69 -15.99
N ALA A 28 14.19 -1.07 -15.23
CA ALA A 28 13.91 -0.57 -13.88
C ALA A 28 13.84 0.96 -13.94
N PRO A 29 12.64 1.59 -13.92
CA PRO A 29 12.54 3.03 -13.90
C PRO A 29 13.19 3.57 -12.63
N VAL A 30 14.05 4.58 -12.78
CA VAL A 30 14.56 5.36 -11.66
C VAL A 30 13.41 6.25 -11.19
N PHE A 31 12.75 5.85 -10.11
CA PHE A 31 11.67 6.65 -9.53
C PHE A 31 12.21 7.98 -9.02
N ALA A 32 11.44 9.06 -9.22
CA ALA A 32 11.75 10.37 -8.68
C ALA A 32 11.95 10.31 -7.15
N ALA A 33 12.69 11.27 -6.59
CA ALA A 33 12.93 11.34 -5.16
C ALA A 33 11.62 11.24 -4.38
N MET A 34 11.51 10.20 -3.54
CA MET A 34 10.33 9.99 -2.74
C MET A 34 10.22 11.10 -1.68
N PRO A 35 9.00 11.47 -1.26
CA PRO A 35 8.83 12.43 -0.18
C PRO A 35 9.63 11.97 1.05
N ALA A 36 10.27 12.91 1.74
CA ALA A 36 10.92 12.61 3.01
C ALA A 36 9.86 12.06 3.97
N GLU A 37 10.04 10.80 4.39
CA GLU A 37 9.18 10.18 5.38
C GLU A 37 9.78 10.37 6.76
N VAL A 38 8.94 10.80 7.69
CA VAL A 38 9.32 10.95 9.11
C VAL A 38 9.47 9.58 9.77
N ILE A 39 8.78 8.56 9.25
CA ILE A 39 8.79 7.20 9.80
C ILE A 39 9.84 6.32 9.13
N SER A 40 10.34 5.33 9.88
CA SER A 40 11.19 4.28 9.33
C SER A 40 10.37 3.27 8.52
N VAL A 41 10.63 3.23 7.23
CA VAL A 41 9.98 2.26 6.31
C VAL A 41 10.42 0.83 6.60
N GLU A 42 11.66 0.65 7.06
CA GLU A 42 12.17 -0.67 7.40
C GLU A 42 11.46 -1.23 8.64
N GLU A 43 11.22 -0.40 9.66
CA GLU A 43 10.42 -0.80 10.83
C GLU A 43 8.98 -1.12 10.43
N LEU A 44 8.38 -0.33 9.54
CA LEU A 44 7.04 -0.63 9.02
C LEU A 44 6.99 -1.96 8.27
N ARG A 45 7.97 -2.22 7.40
CA ARG A 45 8.09 -3.51 6.69
C ARG A 45 8.27 -4.67 7.67
N ARG A 46 9.10 -4.51 8.70
CA ARG A 46 9.27 -5.50 9.76
C ARG A 46 7.95 -5.77 10.49
N ALA A 47 7.20 -4.74 10.89
CA ALA A 47 5.89 -4.90 11.53
C ALA A 47 4.89 -5.67 10.65
N VAL A 48 4.88 -5.40 9.33
CA VAL A 48 4.07 -6.14 8.36
C VAL A 48 4.52 -7.60 8.22
N ARG A 49 5.82 -7.88 8.22
CA ARG A 49 6.36 -9.25 8.13
C ARG A 49 6.07 -10.06 9.40
N ASP A 50 6.28 -9.44 10.56
CA ASP A 50 6.20 -10.09 11.87
C ASP A 50 4.76 -10.12 12.42
N ASN A 51 3.79 -9.54 11.70
CA ASN A 51 2.38 -9.47 12.07
C ASN A 51 2.17 -8.80 13.44
N HIS A 52 2.82 -7.65 13.66
CA HIS A 52 2.63 -6.81 14.84
C HIS A 52 1.64 -5.69 14.57
N LYS A 53 0.90 -5.28 15.60
CA LYS A 53 0.13 -4.04 15.57
C LYS A 53 1.08 -2.85 15.54
N ILE A 54 0.63 -1.75 14.95
CA ILE A 54 1.35 -0.48 15.00
C ILE A 54 0.44 0.61 15.55
N ARG A 55 1.03 1.56 16.28
CA ARG A 55 0.40 2.83 16.63
C ARG A 55 0.98 3.92 15.76
N VAL A 56 0.09 4.72 15.17
CA VAL A 56 0.47 5.77 14.22
C VAL A 56 -0.24 7.06 14.60
N ARG A 57 0.52 8.17 14.69
CA ARG A 57 -0.05 9.52 14.59
C ARG A 57 -0.20 9.86 13.12
N TYR A 58 -1.43 10.03 12.67
CA TYR A 58 -1.78 10.19 11.26
C TYR A 58 -2.45 11.54 11.04
N ARG A 59 -1.93 12.30 10.07
CA ARG A 59 -2.52 13.55 9.61
C ARG A 59 -3.37 13.30 8.37
N ASP A 60 -4.65 13.67 8.41
CA ASP A 60 -5.54 13.51 7.27
C ASP A 60 -5.44 14.65 6.24
N ILE A 61 -6.34 14.67 5.24
CA ILE A 61 -6.36 15.71 4.19
C ILE A 61 -6.76 17.07 4.77
N ALA A 62 -7.58 17.08 5.81
CA ALA A 62 -8.05 18.29 6.49
C ALA A 62 -7.09 18.72 7.62
N GLU A 63 -5.85 18.20 7.60
CA GLU A 63 -4.79 18.45 8.58
C GLU A 63 -5.10 18.02 10.02
N ASN A 64 -6.17 17.25 10.23
CA ASN A 64 -6.48 16.74 11.57
C ASN A 64 -5.55 15.59 11.92
N GLU A 65 -4.94 15.68 13.10
CA GLU A 65 -4.10 14.62 13.63
C GLU A 65 -4.92 13.65 14.48
N THR A 66 -4.74 12.36 14.21
CA THR A 66 -5.39 11.29 14.95
C THR A 66 -4.39 10.20 15.30
N THR A 67 -4.49 9.65 16.51
CA THR A 67 -3.72 8.45 16.90
C THR A 67 -4.56 7.21 16.61
N ARG A 68 -3.98 6.23 15.92
CA ARG A 68 -4.69 5.01 15.50
C ARG A 68 -3.84 3.78 15.75
N VAL A 69 -4.48 2.73 16.22
CA VAL A 69 -3.92 1.36 16.22
C VAL A 69 -4.35 0.68 14.92
N LEU A 70 -3.37 0.20 14.18
CA LEU A 70 -3.54 -0.41 12.86
C LEU A 70 -2.99 -1.83 12.86
N TRP A 71 -3.64 -2.73 12.13
CA TRP A 71 -3.11 -4.07 11.85
C TRP A 71 -2.58 -4.07 10.41
N PRO A 72 -1.26 -3.96 10.21
CA PRO A 72 -0.65 -3.83 8.89
C PRO A 72 -0.86 -5.09 8.05
N VAL A 73 -1.29 -4.93 6.79
CA VAL A 73 -1.57 -6.07 5.90
C VAL A 73 -0.62 -6.09 4.71
N LEU A 74 -0.52 -4.96 3.99
CA LEU A 74 0.25 -4.85 2.76
C LEU A 74 0.79 -3.43 2.62
N LEU A 75 2.06 -3.31 2.21
CA LEU A 75 2.68 -2.05 1.82
C LEU A 75 2.79 -2.00 0.30
N GLY A 76 2.07 -1.05 -0.32
CA GLY A 76 2.09 -0.79 -1.75
C GLY A 76 3.03 0.36 -2.11
N TYR A 77 3.65 0.25 -3.28
CA TYR A 77 4.54 1.24 -3.85
C TYR A 77 3.91 1.79 -5.13
N PHE A 78 3.80 3.11 -5.20
CA PHE A 78 3.32 3.85 -6.36
C PHE A 78 4.43 4.82 -6.79
N GLU A 79 4.39 5.32 -8.02
CA GLU A 79 5.47 6.12 -8.62
C GLU A 79 5.98 7.27 -7.74
N ARG A 80 5.09 7.90 -6.96
CA ARG A 80 5.42 9.03 -6.08
C ARG A 80 4.92 8.89 -4.65
N SER A 81 4.46 7.71 -4.25
CA SER A 81 3.96 7.53 -2.89
C SER A 81 3.98 6.07 -2.45
N ARG A 82 3.98 5.88 -1.14
CA ARG A 82 3.82 4.57 -0.50
C ARG A 82 2.51 4.55 0.27
N GLY A 83 1.80 3.42 0.17
CA GLY A 83 0.51 3.23 0.81
C GLY A 83 0.51 1.98 1.68
N LEU A 84 0.10 2.10 2.93
CA LEU A 84 -0.16 0.98 3.81
C LEU A 84 -1.65 0.64 3.77
N ILE A 85 -1.98 -0.61 3.44
CA ILE A 85 -3.28 -1.20 3.70
C ILE A 85 -3.26 -1.79 5.11
N ALA A 86 -4.22 -1.39 5.94
CA ALA A 86 -4.34 -1.91 7.30
C ALA A 86 -5.80 -1.95 7.76
N TRP A 87 -6.10 -2.86 8.69
CA TRP A 87 -7.32 -2.80 9.49
C TRP A 87 -7.17 -1.71 10.54
N CYS A 88 -8.12 -0.79 10.64
CA CYS A 88 -8.11 0.29 11.61
C CYS A 88 -9.05 -0.03 12.77
N GLU A 89 -8.54 -0.21 13.99
CA GLU A 89 -9.37 -0.54 15.16
C GLU A 89 -10.43 0.55 15.42
N LEU A 90 -10.06 1.83 15.28
CA LEU A 90 -10.98 2.96 15.48
C LEU A 90 -12.17 2.97 14.50
N ARG A 91 -12.01 2.39 13.30
CA ARG A 91 -13.06 2.38 12.27
C ARG A 91 -13.70 1.00 12.07
N GLY A 92 -13.09 -0.06 12.58
CA GLY A 92 -13.54 -1.44 12.37
C GLY A 92 -13.55 -1.84 10.90
N ASP A 93 -12.61 -1.34 10.09
CA ASP A 93 -12.58 -1.59 8.64
C ASP A 93 -11.17 -1.42 8.06
N PHE A 94 -10.96 -1.94 6.84
CA PHE A 94 -9.75 -1.77 6.05
C PHE A 94 -9.67 -0.37 5.43
N ARG A 95 -8.53 0.28 5.62
CA ARG A 95 -8.23 1.59 5.02
C ARG A 95 -6.82 1.65 4.42
N HIS A 96 -6.66 2.59 3.50
CA HIS A 96 -5.39 2.93 2.89
C HIS A 96 -4.81 4.16 3.57
N PHE A 97 -3.59 4.05 4.08
CA PHE A 97 -2.85 5.10 4.75
C PHE A 97 -1.63 5.45 3.93
N ARG A 98 -1.51 6.70 3.49
CA ARG A 98 -0.25 7.14 2.88
C ARG A 98 0.83 7.29 3.95
N THR A 99 1.99 6.69 3.74
CA THR A 99 3.08 6.67 4.72
C THR A 99 3.74 8.04 4.89
N ASP A 100 3.71 8.88 3.86
CA ASP A 100 4.15 10.28 3.90
C ASP A 100 3.32 11.17 4.85
N ARG A 101 2.14 10.71 5.27
CA ARG A 101 1.28 11.40 6.24
C ARG A 101 1.35 10.83 7.65
N MET A 102 2.17 9.81 7.88
CA MET A 102 2.44 9.28 9.20
C MET A 102 3.45 10.17 9.91
N GLN A 103 3.01 10.83 10.97
CA GLN A 103 3.84 11.73 11.78
C GLN A 103 4.70 10.96 12.80
N SER A 104 4.33 9.72 13.11
CA SER A 104 5.13 8.80 13.92
C SER A 104 4.65 7.37 13.71
N LEU A 105 5.53 6.43 14.00
CA LEU A 105 5.29 4.99 13.98
C LEU A 105 5.84 4.39 15.27
N GLU A 106 5.04 3.57 15.92
CA GLU A 106 5.45 2.75 17.06
C GLU A 106 4.98 1.31 16.79
N VAL A 107 5.91 0.35 16.81
CA VAL A 107 5.58 -1.08 16.73
C VAL A 107 5.20 -1.54 18.13
N LEU A 108 4.00 -2.11 18.26
CA LEU A 108 3.50 -2.59 19.55
C LEU A 108 3.93 -4.03 19.78
N ASP A 109 4.16 -4.40 21.03
CA ASP A 109 4.33 -5.79 21.47
C ASP A 109 2.97 -6.52 21.57
N GLU A 110 2.12 -6.29 20.57
CA GLU A 110 0.80 -6.86 20.44
C GLU A 110 0.63 -7.41 19.04
N ARG A 111 -0.02 -8.58 18.93
CA ARG A 111 -0.39 -9.15 17.63
C ARG A 111 -1.86 -8.89 17.33
N PRO A 112 -2.23 -8.68 16.06
CA PRO A 112 -3.62 -8.71 15.66
C PRO A 112 -4.25 -10.08 16.02
N PRO A 113 -5.54 -10.11 16.42
CA PRO A 113 -6.23 -11.36 16.74
C PRO A 113 -6.43 -12.26 15.50
N ARG A 114 -6.28 -11.70 14.30
CA ARG A 114 -6.35 -12.42 13.02
C ARG A 114 -4.97 -12.42 12.36
N ARG A 115 -4.59 -13.56 11.78
CA ARG A 115 -3.33 -13.68 11.03
C ARG A 115 -3.34 -12.80 9.77
N ARG A 116 -2.20 -12.24 9.39
CA ARG A 116 -2.04 -11.42 8.17
C ARG A 116 -2.62 -12.05 6.91
N ALA A 117 -2.42 -13.35 6.70
CA ALA A 117 -2.95 -14.05 5.51
C ALA A 117 -4.49 -14.04 5.45
N VAL A 118 -5.17 -14.08 6.61
CA VAL A 118 -6.63 -13.96 6.69
C VAL A 118 -7.06 -12.53 6.38
N LEU A 119 -6.40 -11.54 6.99
CA LEU A 119 -6.66 -10.13 6.74
C LEU A 119 -6.47 -9.75 5.27
N LEU A 120 -5.47 -10.33 4.59
CA LEU A 120 -5.24 -10.10 3.16
C LEU A 120 -6.40 -10.60 2.31
N LYS A 121 -6.87 -11.83 2.53
CA LYS A 121 -8.03 -12.41 1.81
C LYS A 121 -9.31 -11.60 2.07
N GLU A 122 -9.53 -11.18 3.31
CA GLU A 122 -10.69 -10.34 3.66
C GLU A 122 -10.62 -8.98 2.97
N TRP A 123 -9.45 -8.34 2.92
CA TRP A 123 -9.25 -7.10 2.19
C TRP A 123 -9.49 -7.26 0.69
N GLU A 124 -8.97 -8.33 0.07
CA GLU A 124 -9.21 -8.64 -1.35
C GLU A 124 -10.70 -8.78 -1.66
N LYS A 125 -11.43 -9.52 -0.81
CA LYS A 125 -12.88 -9.68 -0.92
C LYS A 125 -13.61 -8.34 -0.77
N ALA A 126 -13.25 -7.54 0.24
CA ALA A 126 -13.83 -6.21 0.45
C ALA A 126 -13.56 -5.26 -0.71
N ARG A 127 -12.35 -5.31 -1.30
CA ARG A 127 -11.97 -4.53 -2.48
C ARG A 127 -12.77 -4.94 -3.71
N ALA A 128 -12.93 -6.24 -3.95
CA ALA A 128 -13.73 -6.76 -5.06
C ALA A 128 -15.21 -6.34 -4.93
N ALA A 129 -15.79 -6.44 -3.73
CA ALA A 129 -17.16 -6.00 -3.48
C ALA A 129 -17.34 -4.48 -3.72
N ARG A 130 -16.38 -3.66 -3.30
CA ARG A 130 -16.39 -2.20 -3.55
C ARG A 130 -16.20 -1.85 -5.04
N ALA A 131 -15.47 -2.67 -5.78
CA ALA A 131 -15.29 -2.49 -7.22
C ALA A 131 -16.58 -2.85 -7.97
N ALA A 132 -17.21 -3.98 -7.64
CA ALA A 132 -18.51 -4.37 -8.21
C ALA A 132 -19.60 -3.32 -7.92
N ALA A 133 -19.70 -2.84 -6.68
CA ALA A 133 -20.66 -1.78 -6.33
C ALA A 133 -20.40 -0.42 -7.02
N ARG A 134 -19.18 -0.19 -7.53
CA ARG A 134 -18.88 0.99 -8.36
C ARG A 134 -19.28 0.78 -9.81
N ASP A 135 -19.23 -0.46 -10.31
CA ASP A 135 -19.61 -0.85 -11.67
C ASP A 135 -21.15 -0.93 -11.80
N ASP A 136 -21.84 -1.43 -10.78
CA ASP A 136 -23.31 -1.44 -10.66
C ASP A 136 -23.93 -0.03 -10.52
N GLY A 137 -23.07 1.01 -10.39
CA GLY A 137 -23.46 2.42 -10.33
C GLY A 137 -23.16 3.21 -11.62
N VAL A 138 -22.70 2.56 -12.69
CA VAL A 138 -22.43 3.19 -14.00
C VAL A 138 -23.60 2.94 -14.98
N GLU A 139 -24.82 3.23 -14.55
CA GLU A 139 -25.94 3.55 -15.44
C GLU A 139 -26.80 4.66 -14.81
N CYS A 140 -26.35 5.92 -14.94
CA CYS A 140 -27.18 7.13 -15.01
C CYS A 140 -26.25 8.34 -15.23
N GLY A 141 -26.15 8.96 -16.41
CA GLY A 141 -26.85 8.73 -17.65
C GLY A 141 -26.17 9.48 -18.81
N SER A 142 -26.27 8.89 -19.99
CA SER A 142 -26.21 9.63 -21.24
C SER A 142 -27.63 10.03 -21.61
N MET A 143 -27.94 11.32 -21.68
CA MET A 143 -29.00 11.85 -22.54
C MET A 143 -28.79 13.35 -22.78
N THR A 144 -28.18 13.63 -23.92
CA THR A 144 -28.56 14.62 -24.95
C THR A 144 -29.56 15.74 -24.58
N GLY A 145 -29.19 16.98 -24.90
CA GLY A 145 -30.16 18.06 -25.13
C GLY A 145 -29.56 19.47 -25.22
N GLU A 146 -29.00 19.86 -26.37
CA GLU A 146 -29.16 21.25 -26.87
C GLU A 146 -30.65 21.47 -27.24
N PRO A 147 -31.26 22.66 -27.04
CA PRO A 147 -31.03 23.80 -27.94
C PRO A 147 -31.16 25.23 -27.35
N GLY A 148 -30.44 26.18 -27.96
CA GLY A 148 -31.00 27.45 -28.45
C GLY A 148 -31.39 28.61 -27.50
N SER A 149 -30.66 29.73 -27.67
CA SER A 149 -31.16 31.12 -27.78
C SER A 149 -31.50 31.94 -26.51
N ARG A 150 -30.69 32.97 -26.25
CA ARG A 150 -31.07 34.39 -26.33
C ARG A 150 -29.84 35.30 -26.39
#